data_AF-A0A7C1IWF7-F1
#
_entry.id   AF-A0A7C1IWF7-F1
#
_cell.length_a   1.000
_cell.length_b   1.000
_cell.length_c   1.000
_cell.angle_alpha   90.00
_cell.angle_beta   90.00
_cell.angle_gamma   90.00
#
_symmetry.space_group_name_H-M   'P 1'
#
loop_
_entity.id
_entity.type
_entity.pdbx_description
1 polymer ?
#
loop_
_entity_poly.entity_id
_entity_poly.type
_entity_poly.pdbx_seq_one_letter_code
_entity_poly.pdbx_strand_id
1 'polypeptide(L)' 'MTSLILRTTARYLTPLLLIFSVFLFWRGHNQPGGGFAGGLVAAVPFAIFSIAFGAAEARRVLHVET' A
#
# COMPACT_ATOMS: atom_id res chain seq x y z
N MET A 1 -6.80 -20.28 5.07
CA MET A 1 -5.84 -20.69 4.02
C MET A 1 -4.79 -19.59 3.86
N THR A 2 -3.55 -19.82 4.28
CA THR A 2 -2.45 -18.86 4.11
C THR A 2 -1.69 -19.17 2.82
N SER A 3 -1.89 -18.37 1.77
CA SER A 3 -1.15 -18.53 0.51
C SER A 3 0.27 -17.96 0.63
N LEU A 4 1.27 -18.81 0.38
CA LEU A 4 2.68 -18.43 0.38
C LEU A 4 2.98 -17.37 -0.69
N ILE A 5 2.40 -17.54 -1.87
CA ILE A 5 2.56 -16.61 -2.99
C ILE A 5 1.99 -15.24 -2.61
N LEU A 6 0.75 -15.21 -2.10
CA LEU A 6 0.09 -13.95 -1.73
C LEU A 6 0.87 -13.20 -0.63
N ARG A 7 1.30 -13.91 0.42
CA ARG A 7 2.05 -13.31 1.54
C ARG A 7 3.40 -12.77 1.10
N THR A 8 4.12 -13.52 0.27
CA THR A 8 5.42 -13.09 -0.27
C THR A 8 5.25 -11.87 -1.16
N THR A 9 4.29 -11.90 -2.09
CA THR A 9 3.99 -10.79 -2.99
C THR A 9 3.54 -9.55 -2.23
N ALA A 10 2.64 -9.67 -1.24
CA ALA A 10 2.18 -8.55 -0.43
C ALA A 10 3.34 -7.86 0.31
N ARG A 11 4.31 -8.63 0.84
CA ARG A 11 5.47 -8.10 1.55
C ARG A 11 6.39 -7.28 0.63
N TYR A 12 6.59 -7.70 -0.62
CA TYR A 12 7.39 -6.94 -1.59
C TYR A 12 6.64 -5.78 -2.25
N LEU A 13 5.33 -5.94 -2.53
CA LEU A 13 4.52 -4.88 -3.12
C LEU A 13 4.31 -3.70 -2.18
N THR A 14 4.26 -3.94 -0.86
CA THR A 14 4.01 -2.88 0.12
C THR A 14 4.99 -1.70 -0.01
N PRO A 15 6.31 -1.88 0.14
CA PRO A 15 7.25 -0.77 -0.03
C PRO A 15 7.28 -0.22 -1.45
N LEU A 16 7.13 -1.08 -2.48
CA LEU A 16 7.14 -0.64 -3.88
C LEU A 16 6.01 0.34 -4.20
N LEU A 17 4.78 0.00 -3.80
CA LEU A 17 3.60 0.82 -4.05
C LEU A 17 3.62 2.12 -3.22
N LEU A 18 4.18 2.09 -2.00
CA LEU A 18 4.36 3.31 -1.20
C LEU A 18 5.36 4.27 -1.85
N ILE A 19 6.50 3.77 -2.35
CA ILE A 19 7.46 4.58 -3.10
C ILE A 19 6.80 5.15 -4.36
N PHE A 20 6.04 4.33 -5.08
CA PHE A 20 5.34 4.77 -6.28
C PHE A 20 4.25 5.81 -5.99
N SER A 21 3.54 5.69 -4.86
CA SER A 21 2.58 6.69 -4.39
C SER A 21 3.26 8.06 -4.17
N VAL A 22 4.41 8.09 -3.50
CA VAL A 22 5.19 9.32 -3.30
C VAL A 22 5.64 9.91 -4.63
N PHE A 23 6.08 9.07 -5.57
CA PHE A 23 6.41 9.50 -6.92
C PHE A 23 5.22 10.15 -7.63
N LEU A 24 4.03 9.53 -7.58
CA LEU A 24 2.81 10.07 -8.19
C LEU A 24 2.38 11.40 -7.55
N PHE A 25 2.51 11.51 -6.23
CA PHE A 25 2.25 12.74 -5.49
C PHE A 25 3.13 13.88 -6.00
N TRP A 26 4.45 13.65 -6.07
CA TRP A 26 5.40 14.68 -6.50
C TRP A 26 5.25 15.05 -7.98
N ARG A 27 5.08 14.04 -8.85
CA ARG A 27 4.91 14.19 -10.30
C ARG A 27 3.68 15.02 -10.67
N GLY A 28 2.65 15.00 -9.83
CA GLY A 28 1.36 15.67 -10.05
C GLY A 28 1.40 17.17 -10.31
N HIS A 29 2.52 17.84 -10.02
CA HIS A 29 2.67 19.28 -10.27
C HIS A 29 2.80 19.63 -11.76
N ASN A 30 3.43 18.76 -12.56
CA ASN A 30 3.79 19.06 -13.95
C ASN A 30 3.27 18.02 -14.95
N GLN A 31 2.72 16.91 -14.46
CA GLN A 31 2.37 15.72 -15.22
C GLN A 31 1.18 15.01 -14.55
N PRO A 32 0.51 14.06 -15.24
CA PRO A 32 -0.53 13.24 -14.63
C PRO A 32 -0.04 12.57 -13.34
N GLY A 33 -0.85 12.67 -12.28
CA GLY A 33 -0.50 12.24 -10.92
C GLY A 33 -1.31 13.01 -9.88
N GLY A 34 -0.65 13.38 -8.78
CA GLY A 34 -1.20 14.27 -7.74
C GLY A 34 -1.70 13.53 -6.50
N GLY A 35 -2.25 14.31 -5.56
CA GLY A 35 -2.65 13.82 -4.23
C GLY A 35 -3.71 12.73 -4.26
N PHE A 36 -4.72 12.84 -5.13
CA PHE A 36 -5.77 11.83 -5.23
C PHE A 36 -5.26 10.50 -5.76
N ALA A 37 -4.58 10.50 -6.93
CA ALA A 37 -4.02 9.29 -7.51
C ALA A 37 -2.94 8.66 -6.60
N GLY A 38 -2.05 9.48 -6.03
CA GLY A 38 -1.07 9.03 -5.04
C GLY A 38 -1.72 8.42 -3.80
N GLY A 39 -2.77 9.04 -3.27
CA GLY A 39 -3.52 8.54 -2.11
C GLY A 39 -4.21 7.20 -2.37
N LEU A 40 -4.84 7.03 -3.54
CA LEU A 40 -5.42 5.74 -3.93
C LEU A 40 -4.35 4.65 -4.00
N VAL A 41 -3.20 4.94 -4.63
CA VAL A 41 -2.08 3.99 -4.71
C VAL A 41 -1.48 3.70 -3.33
N ALA A 42 -1.45 4.67 -2.42
CA ALA A 42 -1.02 4.45 -1.03
C ALA A 42 -1.94 3.49 -0.27
N ALA A 43 -3.25 3.49 -0.55
CA ALA A 43 -4.22 2.62 0.12
C ALA A 43 -4.14 1.16 -0.33
N VAL A 44 -3.81 0.90 -1.60
CA VAL A 44 -3.72 -0.44 -2.21
C VAL A 44 -2.82 -1.43 -1.44
N PRO A 45 -1.56 -1.12 -1.09
CA PRO A 45 -0.69 -2.06 -0.40
C PRO A 45 -1.26 -2.50 0.95
N PHE A 46 -1.91 -1.61 1.69
CA PHE A 46 -2.54 -1.95 2.97
C PHE A 46 -3.79 -2.82 2.80
N ALA A 47 -4.59 -2.58 1.76
CA ALA A 47 -5.70 -3.45 1.40
C ALA A 47 -5.21 -4.87 1.09
N ILE A 48 -4.19 -5.00 0.23
CA ILE A 48 -3.58 -6.30 -0.11
C ILE A 48 -2.96 -6.97 1.12
N PHE A 49 -2.25 -6.20 1.96
CA PHE A 49 -1.63 -6.71 3.18
C PHE A 49 -2.69 -7.22 4.17
N SER A 50 -3.83 -6.54 4.29
CA SER A 50 -4.95 -6.99 5.13
C SER A 50 -5.56 -8.31 4.68
N ILE A 51 -5.64 -8.56 3.36
CA ILE A 51 -6.12 -9.83 2.81
C ILE A 51 -5.08 -10.94 3.04
N ALA A 52 -3.78 -10.62 2.96
CA ALA A 52 -2.69 -11.59 3.10
C ALA A 52 -2.39 -12.01 4.56
N PHE A 53 -2.44 -11.05 5.49
CA PHE A 53 -2.01 -11.19 6.88
C PHE A 53 -3.13 -10.99 7.91
N GLY A 54 -4.29 -10.49 7.49
CA GLY A 54 -5.41 -10.16 8.37
C GLY A 54 -5.47 -8.68 8.72
N ALA A 55 -6.68 -8.21 9.09
CA ALA A 55 -6.93 -6.81 9.40
C ALA A 55 -6.17 -6.31 10.63
N ALA A 56 -6.05 -7.12 11.68
CA ALA A 56 -5.30 -6.77 12.89
C ALA A 56 -3.84 -6.44 12.57
N GLU A 57 -3.20 -7.25 11.73
CA GLU A 57 -1.79 -7.07 11.42
C GLU A 57 -1.56 -5.92 10.43
N ALA A 58 -2.50 -5.67 9.51
CA ALA A 58 -2.48 -4.47 8.69
C ALA A 58 -2.61 -3.18 9.52
N ARG A 59 -3.48 -3.16 10.55
CA ARG A 59 -3.60 -2.02 11.48
C ARG A 59 -2.32 -1.76 12.26
N ARG A 60 -1.65 -2.82 12.72
CA ARG A 60 -0.38 -2.73 13.42
C ARG A 60 0.71 -2.09 12.56
N VAL A 61 0.81 -2.51 11.29
CA VAL A 61 1.77 -1.91 10.32
C VAL A 61 1.45 -0.44 10.06
N LEU A 62 0.17 -0.07 10.03
CA LEU A 62 -0.28 1.30 9.87
C LEU A 62 -0.09 2.17 11.13
N HIS A 63 0.29 1.59 12.27
CA HIS A 63 0.35 2.28 13.57
C HIS A 63 -0.94 3.03 13.92
N VAL A 64 -2.09 2.48 13.49
CA VAL A 64 -3.40 3.03 13.81
C VAL A 64 -3.91 2.29 15.03
N GLU A 65 -3.97 2.97 16.17
CA GLU A 65 -4.61 2.45 17.38
C GLU A 65 -6.12 2.33 17.14
N THR A 66 -6.69 1.18 17.50
CA THR A 66 -8.14 0.94 17.58
C THR A 66 -8.48 0.33 18.91
#